data_AF-A0A3D6B2U0-F1
#
_entry.id   AF-A0A3D6B2U0-F1
#
_cell.length_a   1.000
_cell.length_b   1.000
_cell.length_c   1.000
_cell.angle_alpha   90.00
_cell.angle_beta   90.00
_cell.angle_gamma   90.00
#
_symmetry.space_group_name_H-M   'P 1'
#
loop_
_entity.id
_entity.type
_entity.pdbx_description
1 polymer ?
#
loop_
_entity_poly.entity_id
_entity_poly.type
_entity_poly.pdbx_seq_one_letter_code
_entity_poly.pdbx_strand_id
1 'polypeptide(L)'
;MKKIFGLFLSLLSLFSCSSLKEEVKIEKVQLVSISFNGKVIPLTKVPTGVSGDVEYVLTFTKNLDFTSFNSNRLTCSGASLSDFDLYVNGEELHIKSNTTLPYFKKITFRLYKGENLGVQFTEDYSFSFVTEYDPSDKFERISEEELFEKVQKTTFSYFWDYAHPVSGLARERLGSENTVTIGGSGFGVMCIPIGIEHGWITREQGAQQILKIVTFLGEKAQRFHGAWPHWLDGQSGAVKAFSTYDDGADLVETAFMIEGLLAVKEYFSKEDAIESEIRSRIQRLWEEVEWTWFQNGGQKKLFWHWSENYGWKMNMPISGWNEGLITYILAAASPTYSIEKDVYDDGWANGGKITFNPKSPMFFAHYSFLGLDPRKLEDKYGDYWDINTTHALANYNYCASSKGDNGYSSSCWGLTASDYYKGYTASS
;
A
#
# COMPACT_ATOMS: atom_id res chain seq x y z
N MET A 1 -24.63 -104.09 -49.90
CA MET A 1 -25.91 -104.78 -49.59
C MET A 1 -26.50 -104.12 -48.35
N LYS A 2 -27.74 -103.59 -48.45
CA LYS A 2 -28.77 -103.23 -47.42
C LYS A 2 -28.30 -102.67 -46.06
N LYS A 3 -28.88 -101.64 -45.43
CA LYS A 3 -29.91 -100.61 -45.68
C LYS A 3 -29.99 -99.81 -44.34
N ILE A 4 -30.22 -98.48 -44.38
CA ILE A 4 -31.15 -97.69 -43.50
C ILE A 4 -30.80 -97.59 -41.99
N PHE A 5 -30.91 -96.49 -41.20
CA PHE A 5 -31.55 -95.16 -41.19
C PHE A 5 -30.77 -94.32 -40.14
N GLY A 6 -30.58 -93.00 -40.23
CA GLY A 6 -31.52 -91.98 -39.73
C GLY A 6 -30.85 -91.05 -38.70
N LEU A 7 -30.84 -89.75 -39.01
CA LEU A 7 -30.22 -88.60 -38.31
C LEU A 7 -30.79 -88.33 -36.89
N PHE A 8 -29.99 -87.76 -35.97
CA PHE A 8 -30.30 -86.49 -35.29
C PHE A 8 -29.10 -85.94 -34.47
N LEU A 9 -28.87 -84.63 -34.59
CA LEU A 9 -27.84 -83.81 -33.95
C LEU A 9 -28.15 -83.58 -32.46
N SER A 10 -27.13 -83.54 -31.60
CA SER A 10 -27.20 -82.80 -30.33
C SER A 10 -25.84 -82.17 -29.99
N LEU A 11 -25.84 -80.84 -29.84
CA LEU A 11 -24.77 -80.05 -29.25
C LEU A 11 -24.78 -80.28 -27.73
N LEU A 12 -23.61 -80.50 -27.13
CA LEU A 12 -23.41 -80.26 -25.70
C LEU A 12 -22.23 -79.31 -25.47
N SER A 13 -22.55 -78.29 -24.69
CA SER A 13 -21.77 -77.12 -24.31
C SER A 13 -20.67 -77.44 -23.31
N LEU A 14 -19.47 -76.91 -23.58
CA LEU A 14 -18.34 -76.87 -22.66
C LEU A 14 -18.55 -75.73 -21.65
N PHE A 15 -18.63 -76.08 -20.37
CA PHE A 15 -18.54 -75.14 -19.25
C PHE A 15 -17.09 -74.66 -19.10
N SER A 16 -16.84 -73.38 -19.36
CA SER A 16 -15.60 -72.69 -19.01
C SER A 16 -15.76 -72.04 -17.64
N CYS A 17 -14.89 -72.42 -16.70
CA CYS A 17 -14.83 -71.87 -15.35
C CYS A 17 -14.01 -70.57 -15.39
N SER A 18 -14.69 -69.42 -15.53
CA SER A 18 -14.06 -68.11 -15.29
C SER A 18 -14.21 -67.74 -13.83
N SER A 19 -13.09 -67.59 -13.12
CA SER A 19 -13.07 -66.91 -11.82
C SER A 19 -13.57 -65.48 -12.01
N LEU A 20 -14.74 -65.17 -11.49
CA LEU A 20 -15.24 -63.80 -11.37
C LEU A 20 -14.24 -63.03 -10.49
N LYS A 21 -13.46 -62.13 -11.10
CA LYS A 21 -12.80 -61.06 -10.32
C LYS A 21 -13.92 -60.20 -9.75
N GLU A 22 -14.12 -60.23 -8.44
CA GLU A 22 -14.88 -59.18 -7.77
C GLU A 22 -14.27 -57.83 -8.18
N GLU A 23 -15.06 -56.97 -8.82
CA GLU A 23 -14.71 -55.56 -8.96
C GLU A 23 -14.63 -54.99 -7.55
N VAL A 24 -13.41 -54.72 -7.08
CA VAL A 24 -13.19 -54.03 -5.82
C VAL A 24 -13.85 -52.67 -5.94
N LYS A 25 -14.98 -52.50 -5.24
CA LYS A 25 -15.73 -51.25 -5.25
C LYS A 25 -14.91 -50.19 -4.52
N ILE A 26 -14.30 -49.28 -5.29
CA ILE A 26 -13.50 -48.18 -4.74
C ILE A 26 -14.40 -47.32 -3.85
N GLU A 27 -14.00 -47.17 -2.59
CA GLU A 27 -14.79 -46.45 -1.59
C GLU A 27 -14.68 -44.94 -1.79
N LYS A 28 -15.80 -44.24 -1.59
CA LYS A 28 -15.81 -42.77 -1.60
C LYS A 28 -15.25 -42.24 -0.29
N VAL A 29 -14.42 -41.21 -0.39
CA VAL A 29 -13.75 -40.61 0.76
C VAL A 29 -14.13 -39.13 0.92
N GLN A 30 -14.11 -38.64 2.17
CA GLN A 30 -14.33 -37.23 2.51
C GLN A 30 -13.18 -36.73 3.39
N LEU A 31 -12.80 -35.46 3.22
CA LEU A 31 -11.81 -34.79 4.07
C LEU A 31 -12.39 -34.53 5.46
N VAL A 32 -11.69 -34.97 6.50
CA VAL A 32 -12.04 -34.75 7.92
C VAL A 32 -11.36 -33.49 8.43
N SER A 33 -10.06 -33.38 8.22
CA SER A 33 -9.26 -32.24 8.67
C SER A 33 -8.02 -32.05 7.82
N ILE A 34 -7.50 -30.82 7.85
CA ILE A 34 -6.17 -30.50 7.35
C ILE A 34 -5.36 -29.90 8.49
N SER A 35 -4.12 -30.37 8.64
CA SER A 35 -3.14 -29.77 9.53
C SER A 35 -1.94 -29.27 8.75
N PHE A 36 -1.33 -28.21 9.28
CA PHE A 36 -0.12 -27.61 8.75
C PHE A 36 0.90 -27.49 9.88
N ASN A 37 2.07 -28.11 9.73
CA ASN A 37 3.12 -28.21 10.74
C ASN A 37 2.55 -28.59 12.13
N GLY A 38 1.66 -29.59 12.15
CA GLY A 38 1.04 -30.14 13.35
C GLY A 38 -0.14 -29.33 13.92
N LYS A 39 -0.58 -28.23 13.27
CA LYS A 39 -1.75 -27.45 13.71
C LYS A 39 -2.91 -27.61 12.75
N VAL A 40 -4.07 -28.02 13.26
CA VAL A 40 -5.31 -28.09 12.45
C VAL A 40 -5.70 -26.68 12.01
N ILE A 41 -5.95 -26.50 10.72
CA ILE A 41 -6.35 -25.22 10.12
C ILE A 41 -7.61 -25.40 9.26
N PRO A 42 -8.42 -24.35 9.07
CA PRO A 42 -9.45 -24.36 8.04
C PRO A 42 -8.83 -24.55 6.65
N LEU A 43 -9.50 -25.27 5.75
CA LEU A 43 -9.02 -25.47 4.37
C LEU A 43 -8.78 -24.15 3.62
N THR A 44 -9.53 -23.10 3.98
CA THR A 44 -9.40 -21.75 3.40
C THR A 44 -8.23 -20.93 3.96
N LYS A 45 -7.62 -21.35 5.08
CA LYS A 45 -6.49 -20.64 5.68
C LYS A 45 -5.23 -20.94 4.86
N VAL A 46 -4.55 -19.87 4.48
CA VAL A 46 -3.23 -19.91 3.83
C VAL A 46 -2.19 -19.51 4.88
N PRO A 47 -1.38 -20.45 5.42
CA PRO A 47 -0.23 -20.09 6.25
C PRO A 47 0.76 -19.24 5.45
N THR A 48 1.33 -18.21 6.06
CA THR A 48 2.26 -17.28 5.40
C THR A 48 3.50 -17.06 6.26
N GLY A 49 4.61 -16.64 5.65
CA GLY A 49 5.87 -16.47 6.37
C GLY A 49 6.47 -17.79 6.85
N VAL A 50 6.19 -18.89 6.14
CA VAL A 50 6.59 -20.23 6.57
C VAL A 50 8.08 -20.44 6.32
N SER A 51 8.81 -20.74 7.39
CA SER A 51 10.24 -21.04 7.40
C SER A 51 10.53 -22.51 7.70
N GLY A 52 11.66 -23.00 7.18
CA GLY A 52 12.13 -24.36 7.43
C GLY A 52 11.27 -25.47 6.81
N ASP A 53 11.24 -26.63 7.48
CA ASP A 53 10.50 -27.81 7.04
C ASP A 53 8.99 -27.57 7.09
N VAL A 54 8.30 -27.99 6.03
CA VAL A 54 6.86 -27.85 5.85
C VAL A 54 6.22 -29.22 5.74
N GLU A 55 5.10 -29.40 6.44
CA GLU A 55 4.28 -30.61 6.36
C GLU A 55 2.79 -30.25 6.35
N TYR A 56 2.11 -30.71 5.30
CA TYR A 56 0.65 -30.85 5.30
C TYR A 56 0.26 -32.28 5.63
N VAL A 57 -0.76 -32.42 6.48
CA VAL A 57 -1.43 -33.68 6.73
C VAL A 57 -2.91 -33.52 6.43
N LEU A 58 -3.41 -34.29 5.47
CA LEU A 58 -4.84 -34.35 5.15
C LEU A 58 -5.39 -35.66 5.69
N THR A 59 -6.30 -35.57 6.65
CA THR A 59 -6.96 -36.73 7.27
C THR A 59 -8.30 -36.94 6.62
N PHE A 60 -8.59 -38.18 6.22
CA PHE A 60 -9.78 -38.56 5.48
C PHE A 60 -10.65 -39.56 6.25
N THR A 61 -11.86 -39.83 5.77
CA THR A 61 -12.79 -40.78 6.42
C THR A 61 -12.45 -42.25 6.17
N LYS A 62 -11.43 -42.55 5.36
CA LYS A 62 -11.05 -43.88 4.88
C LYS A 62 -9.54 -44.00 4.78
N ASN A 63 -9.04 -45.23 4.98
CA ASN A 63 -7.64 -45.55 4.73
C ASN A 63 -7.29 -45.31 3.26
N LEU A 64 -6.10 -44.75 3.05
CA LEU A 64 -5.53 -44.49 1.74
C LEU A 64 -4.50 -45.58 1.40
N ASP A 65 -4.19 -45.72 0.12
CA ASP A 65 -3.18 -46.65 -0.40
C ASP A 65 -2.28 -45.96 -1.43
N PHE A 66 -1.03 -45.70 -1.04
CA PHE A 66 -0.06 -45.01 -1.90
C PHE A 66 0.36 -45.83 -3.13
N THR A 67 0.16 -47.15 -3.15
CA THR A 67 0.47 -47.97 -4.33
C THR A 67 -0.41 -47.63 -5.53
N SER A 68 -1.57 -47.01 -5.27
CA SER A 68 -2.51 -46.51 -6.27
C SER A 68 -2.39 -44.99 -6.51
N PHE A 69 -1.22 -44.39 -6.21
CA PHE A 69 -0.98 -42.97 -6.42
C PHE A 69 -0.90 -42.61 -7.91
N ASN A 70 -1.64 -41.59 -8.31
CA ASN A 70 -1.64 -41.00 -9.64
C ASN A 70 -1.17 -39.54 -9.55
N SER A 71 0.04 -39.27 -10.05
CA SER A 71 0.64 -37.92 -10.04
C SER A 71 -0.13 -36.89 -10.86
N ASN A 72 -1.00 -37.30 -11.78
CA ASN A 72 -1.88 -36.36 -12.50
C ASN A 72 -3.07 -35.89 -11.65
N ARG A 73 -3.32 -36.53 -10.50
CA ARG A 73 -4.42 -36.21 -9.58
C ARG A 73 -3.97 -35.37 -8.39
N LEU A 74 -2.67 -35.16 -8.20
CA LEU A 74 -2.12 -34.23 -7.22
C LEU A 74 -1.08 -33.35 -7.90
N THR A 75 -1.37 -32.06 -8.05
CA THR A 75 -0.43 -31.11 -8.64
C THR A 75 0.07 -30.13 -7.60
N CYS A 76 1.29 -29.62 -7.83
CA CYS A 76 1.90 -28.55 -7.06
C CYS A 76 2.25 -27.41 -8.01
N SER A 77 1.93 -26.17 -7.63
CA SER A 77 2.37 -24.96 -8.31
C SER A 77 3.12 -24.06 -7.33
N GLY A 78 4.09 -23.29 -7.83
CA GLY A 78 4.98 -22.49 -7.00
C GLY A 78 6.28 -23.21 -6.60
N ALA A 79 6.26 -24.54 -6.58
CA ALA A 79 7.41 -25.44 -6.44
C ALA A 79 7.17 -26.72 -7.26
N SER A 80 8.15 -27.62 -7.35
CA SER A 80 7.96 -28.94 -7.96
C SER A 80 7.32 -29.90 -6.95
N LEU A 81 6.49 -30.84 -7.43
CA LEU A 81 5.96 -31.90 -6.55
C LEU A 81 7.09 -32.81 -6.03
N SER A 82 8.20 -32.93 -6.76
CA SER A 82 9.39 -33.69 -6.33
C SER A 82 10.11 -33.08 -5.13
N ASP A 83 9.83 -31.81 -4.81
CA ASP A 83 10.39 -31.10 -3.65
C ASP A 83 9.69 -31.54 -2.33
N PHE A 84 8.78 -32.51 -2.43
CA PHE A 84 8.00 -33.05 -1.32
C PHE A 84 8.02 -34.57 -1.30
N ASP A 85 8.25 -35.13 -0.12
CA ASP A 85 7.97 -36.51 0.18
C ASP A 85 6.46 -36.68 0.40
N LEU A 86 5.86 -37.58 -0.37
CA LEU A 86 4.46 -37.92 -0.29
C LEU A 86 4.34 -39.33 0.29
N TYR A 87 3.59 -39.50 1.37
CA TYR A 87 3.32 -40.81 1.94
C TYR A 87 1.97 -40.85 2.62
N VAL A 88 1.50 -42.08 2.85
CA VAL A 88 0.23 -42.34 3.53
C VAL A 88 0.49 -43.04 4.86
N ASN A 89 -0.27 -42.65 5.88
CA ASN A 89 -0.34 -43.33 7.16
C ASN A 89 -1.81 -43.56 7.55
N GLY A 90 -2.35 -44.73 7.19
CA GLY A 90 -3.76 -45.03 7.40
C GLY A 90 -4.66 -44.06 6.63
N GLU A 91 -5.41 -43.23 7.35
CA GLU A 91 -6.35 -42.24 6.81
C GLU A 91 -5.68 -40.91 6.40
N GLU A 92 -4.37 -40.79 6.61
CA GLU A 92 -3.63 -39.54 6.45
C GLU A 92 -2.77 -39.55 5.17
N LEU A 93 -2.88 -38.48 4.37
CA LEU A 93 -1.93 -38.13 3.33
C LEU A 93 -0.97 -37.06 3.87
N HIS A 94 0.31 -37.40 3.92
CA HIS A 94 1.39 -36.49 4.30
C HIS A 94 2.09 -35.93 3.06
N ILE A 95 2.35 -34.64 3.09
CA ILE A 95 3.09 -33.90 2.06
C ILE A 95 4.15 -33.09 2.80
N LYS A 96 5.37 -33.58 2.82
CA LYS A 96 6.47 -33.01 3.61
C LYS A 96 7.59 -32.51 2.70
N SER A 97 8.07 -31.27 2.88
CA SER A 97 9.21 -30.76 2.10
C SER A 97 10.46 -31.61 2.34
N ASN A 98 11.17 -31.97 1.27
CA ASN A 98 12.43 -32.72 1.32
C ASN A 98 13.65 -31.89 0.89
N THR A 99 13.41 -30.63 0.52
CA THR A 99 14.41 -29.67 0.10
C THR A 99 14.03 -28.27 0.57
N THR A 100 14.98 -27.33 0.47
CA THR A 100 14.71 -25.92 0.71
C THR A 100 13.78 -25.37 -0.36
N LEU A 101 12.67 -24.78 0.07
CA LEU A 101 11.66 -24.20 -0.81
C LEU A 101 12.03 -22.77 -1.25
N PRO A 102 11.56 -22.30 -2.42
CA PRO A 102 11.83 -20.94 -2.88
C PRO A 102 11.21 -19.90 -1.92
N TYR A 103 11.95 -18.83 -1.65
CA TYR A 103 11.49 -17.72 -0.79
C TYR A 103 10.35 -16.91 -1.42
N PHE A 104 9.50 -16.36 -0.55
CA PHE A 104 8.36 -15.48 -0.83
C PHE A 104 7.45 -15.98 -1.96
N LYS A 105 7.19 -17.29 -1.96
CA LYS A 105 6.45 -17.99 -3.00
C LYS A 105 5.20 -18.63 -2.43
N LYS A 106 4.07 -18.38 -3.08
CA LYS A 106 2.85 -19.14 -2.81
C LYS A 106 2.95 -20.53 -3.44
N ILE A 107 3.00 -21.56 -2.60
CA ILE A 107 2.97 -22.96 -3.02
C ILE A 107 1.56 -23.48 -2.84
N THR A 108 0.97 -24.00 -3.91
CA THR A 108 -0.42 -24.46 -3.93
C THR A 108 -0.47 -25.90 -4.42
N PHE A 109 -1.07 -26.76 -3.61
CA PHE A 109 -1.41 -28.13 -3.97
C PHE A 109 -2.87 -28.22 -4.40
N ARG A 110 -3.12 -29.05 -5.42
CA ARG A 110 -4.46 -29.38 -5.87
C ARG A 110 -4.62 -30.88 -6.00
N LEU A 111 -5.47 -31.45 -5.16
CA LEU A 111 -5.91 -32.85 -5.23
C LEU A 111 -7.24 -32.88 -5.96
N TYR A 112 -7.26 -33.46 -7.17
CA TYR A 112 -8.44 -33.48 -8.02
C TYR A 112 -9.39 -34.63 -7.66
N LYS A 113 -10.70 -34.40 -7.82
CA LYS A 113 -11.71 -35.46 -7.75
C LYS A 113 -11.40 -36.60 -8.72
N GLY A 114 -11.78 -37.81 -8.36
CA GLY A 114 -11.48 -39.03 -9.12
C GLY A 114 -10.85 -40.12 -8.26
N GLU A 115 -10.53 -41.24 -8.90
CA GLU A 115 -9.78 -42.33 -8.28
C GLU A 115 -8.31 -41.90 -8.10
N ASN A 116 -7.82 -42.01 -6.88
CA ASN A 116 -6.41 -41.83 -6.51
C ASN A 116 -6.20 -42.44 -5.11
N LEU A 117 -4.98 -42.86 -4.77
CA LEU A 117 -4.64 -43.35 -3.43
C LEU A 117 -5.59 -44.47 -2.91
N GLY A 118 -6.06 -45.34 -3.80
CA GLY A 118 -6.93 -46.49 -3.47
C GLY A 118 -8.40 -46.13 -3.17
N VAL A 119 -8.78 -44.87 -3.30
CA VAL A 119 -10.12 -44.35 -2.98
C VAL A 119 -10.68 -43.44 -4.08
N GLN A 120 -11.96 -43.10 -3.98
CA GLN A 120 -12.67 -42.19 -4.88
C GLN A 120 -12.90 -40.85 -4.19
N PHE A 121 -12.12 -39.83 -4.55
CA PHE A 121 -12.34 -38.45 -4.12
C PHE A 121 -13.58 -37.86 -4.80
N THR A 122 -14.48 -37.25 -4.02
CA THR A 122 -15.77 -36.73 -4.52
C THR A 122 -15.72 -35.27 -4.96
N GLU A 123 -14.68 -34.53 -4.58
CA GLU A 123 -14.49 -33.11 -4.88
C GLU A 123 -12.99 -32.77 -5.04
N ASP A 124 -12.70 -31.56 -5.52
CA ASP A 124 -11.33 -31.05 -5.61
C ASP A 124 -10.94 -30.39 -4.28
N TYR A 125 -9.73 -30.66 -3.80
CA TYR A 125 -9.15 -29.96 -2.64
C TYR A 125 -8.00 -29.08 -3.10
N SER A 126 -8.02 -27.82 -2.65
CA SER A 126 -6.97 -26.83 -2.95
C SER A 126 -6.50 -26.20 -1.64
N PHE A 127 -5.22 -26.32 -1.36
CA PHE A 127 -4.60 -25.78 -0.15
C PHE A 127 -3.23 -25.20 -0.50
N SER A 128 -2.81 -24.18 0.25
CA SER A 128 -1.61 -23.43 -0.08
C SER A 128 -1.00 -22.77 1.14
N PHE A 129 0.29 -22.49 1.04
CA PHE A 129 1.04 -21.69 1.99
C PHE A 129 1.97 -20.72 1.23
N VAL A 130 2.51 -19.73 1.93
CA VAL A 130 3.50 -18.79 1.40
C VAL A 130 4.77 -18.90 2.24
N THR A 131 5.88 -19.19 1.59
CA THR A 131 7.21 -19.27 2.22
C THR A 131 7.67 -17.89 2.71
N GLU A 132 8.58 -17.89 3.67
CA GLU A 132 9.20 -16.68 4.22
C GLU A 132 9.96 -15.87 3.16
N TYR A 133 10.25 -14.60 3.45
CA TYR A 133 11.15 -13.79 2.64
C TYR A 133 12.60 -14.30 2.80
N ASP A 134 13.45 -14.02 1.84
CA ASP A 134 14.87 -14.35 1.92
C ASP A 134 15.60 -13.32 2.80
N PRO A 135 16.09 -13.68 4.01
CA PRO A 135 16.72 -12.73 4.91
C PRO A 135 18.19 -12.45 4.57
N SER A 136 18.76 -13.14 3.56
CA SER A 136 20.14 -12.92 3.16
C SER A 136 20.31 -11.58 2.45
N ASP A 137 21.41 -10.90 2.75
CA ASP A 137 21.72 -9.63 2.11
C ASP A 137 21.92 -9.83 0.61
N LYS A 138 21.25 -8.98 -0.18
CA LYS A 138 21.40 -8.97 -1.66
C LYS A 138 22.54 -8.08 -2.14
N PHE A 139 23.04 -7.24 -1.24
CA PHE A 139 24.11 -6.28 -1.46
C PHE A 139 24.98 -6.22 -0.20
N GLU A 140 26.19 -5.71 -0.34
CA GLU A 140 27.07 -5.43 0.80
C GLU A 140 26.38 -4.48 1.80
N ARG A 141 26.54 -4.75 3.09
CA ARG A 141 26.02 -3.88 4.15
C ARG A 141 26.87 -2.61 4.22
N ILE A 142 26.18 -1.48 4.28
CA ILE A 142 26.78 -0.17 4.55
C ILE A 142 26.46 0.25 5.99
N SER A 143 27.21 1.22 6.51
CA SER A 143 26.92 1.81 7.82
C SER A 143 25.56 2.52 7.83
N GLU A 144 25.01 2.76 9.02
CA GLU A 144 23.74 3.50 9.17
C GLU A 144 23.84 4.93 8.60
N GLU A 145 24.98 5.59 8.81
CA GLU A 145 25.26 6.93 8.26
C GLU A 145 25.26 6.92 6.73
N GLU A 146 25.98 5.97 6.10
CA GLU A 146 25.99 5.81 4.65
C GLU A 146 24.60 5.44 4.10
N LEU A 147 23.81 4.68 4.86
CA LEU A 147 22.44 4.33 4.48
C LEU A 147 21.54 5.57 4.49
N PHE A 148 21.59 6.39 5.56
CA PHE A 148 20.83 7.63 5.63
C PHE A 148 21.21 8.58 4.50
N GLU A 149 22.50 8.83 4.30
CA GLU A 149 23.00 9.68 3.21
C GLU A 149 22.52 9.16 1.84
N LYS A 150 22.62 7.86 1.59
CA LYS A 150 22.16 7.25 0.34
C LYS A 150 20.65 7.40 0.14
N VAL A 151 19.85 7.12 1.17
CA VAL A 151 18.38 7.22 1.11
C VAL A 151 17.96 8.67 0.88
N GLN A 152 18.50 9.62 1.65
CA GLN A 152 18.14 11.03 1.51
C GLN A 152 18.55 11.57 0.14
N LYS A 153 19.78 11.31 -0.32
CA LYS A 153 20.26 11.78 -1.63
C LYS A 153 19.49 11.19 -2.80
N THR A 154 19.19 9.89 -2.75
CA THR A 154 18.38 9.22 -3.78
C THR A 154 16.96 9.76 -3.82
N THR A 155 16.38 10.04 -2.65
CA THR A 155 15.03 10.62 -2.55
C THR A 155 15.02 12.07 -3.04
N PHE A 156 16.04 12.86 -2.72
CA PHE A 156 16.24 14.23 -3.22
C PHE A 156 16.26 14.29 -4.75
N SER A 157 16.87 13.31 -5.42
CA SER A 157 16.87 13.23 -6.89
C SER A 157 15.45 13.18 -7.50
N TYR A 158 14.42 12.72 -6.77
CA TYR A 158 13.05 12.81 -7.25
C TYR A 158 12.59 14.27 -7.43
N PHE A 159 12.93 15.13 -6.47
CA PHE A 159 12.55 16.54 -6.45
C PHE A 159 13.53 17.45 -7.20
N TRP A 160 14.73 16.95 -7.50
CA TRP A 160 15.75 17.71 -8.21
C TRP A 160 15.91 17.25 -9.65
N ASP A 161 16.37 16.02 -9.87
CA ASP A 161 16.66 15.49 -11.21
C ASP A 161 15.38 15.18 -12.00
N TYR A 162 14.33 14.72 -11.30
CA TYR A 162 13.04 14.37 -11.91
C TYR A 162 11.97 15.48 -11.81
N ALA A 163 12.32 16.66 -11.30
CA ALA A 163 11.43 17.82 -11.32
C ALA A 163 11.00 18.19 -12.74
N HIS A 164 9.81 18.77 -12.86
CA HIS A 164 9.31 19.20 -14.16
C HIS A 164 10.22 20.32 -14.74
N PRO A 165 10.72 20.20 -15.98
CA PRO A 165 11.78 21.07 -16.48
C PRO A 165 11.35 22.53 -16.68
N VAL A 166 10.05 22.82 -16.80
CA VAL A 166 9.55 24.19 -16.95
C VAL A 166 9.17 24.83 -15.62
N SER A 167 8.36 24.15 -14.81
CA SER A 167 7.87 24.69 -13.53
C SER A 167 8.84 24.47 -12.37
N GLY A 168 9.69 23.46 -12.44
CA GLY A 168 10.49 23.00 -11.31
C GLY A 168 9.71 22.25 -10.23
N LEU A 169 8.39 22.08 -10.41
CA LEU A 169 7.50 21.39 -9.48
C LEU A 169 7.67 19.87 -9.54
N ALA A 170 7.30 19.20 -8.45
CA ALA A 170 7.31 17.75 -8.33
C ALA A 170 6.25 17.12 -9.21
N ARG A 171 6.64 16.11 -9.97
CA ARG A 171 5.71 15.25 -10.70
C ARG A 171 4.90 14.42 -9.70
N GLU A 172 3.63 14.16 -10.01
CA GLU A 172 2.75 13.33 -9.18
C GLU A 172 3.33 11.91 -9.00
N ARG A 173 3.81 11.31 -10.10
CA ARG A 173 4.40 9.97 -10.09
C ARG A 173 5.40 9.77 -11.20
N LEU A 174 6.14 8.66 -11.14
CA LEU A 174 6.92 8.21 -12.29
C LEU A 174 5.97 7.96 -13.48
N GLY A 175 6.27 8.56 -14.63
CA GLY A 175 5.44 8.46 -15.83
C GLY A 175 4.21 9.37 -15.87
N SER A 176 4.02 10.32 -14.94
CA SER A 176 2.90 11.26 -14.96
C SER A 176 2.98 12.38 -16.02
N GLU A 177 3.93 12.27 -16.95
CA GLU A 177 4.22 13.30 -17.97
C GLU A 177 4.26 14.70 -17.35
N ASN A 178 3.46 15.64 -17.85
CA ASN A 178 3.45 17.01 -17.35
C ASN A 178 2.61 17.20 -16.08
N THR A 179 1.96 16.17 -15.52
CA THR A 179 1.20 16.34 -14.27
C THR A 179 2.13 16.57 -13.09
N VAL A 180 2.00 17.74 -12.47
CA VAL A 180 2.66 18.11 -11.21
C VAL A 180 1.63 18.23 -10.10
N THR A 181 2.02 17.87 -8.87
CA THR A 181 1.17 17.93 -7.68
C THR A 181 1.58 19.09 -6.78
N ILE A 182 0.61 19.81 -6.22
CA ILE A 182 0.90 20.99 -5.40
C ILE A 182 1.42 20.62 -4.02
N GLY A 183 0.73 19.79 -3.24
CA GLY A 183 1.20 19.43 -1.90
C GLY A 183 2.50 18.63 -1.94
N GLY A 184 2.62 17.68 -2.87
CA GLY A 184 3.87 16.96 -3.12
C GLY A 184 5.03 17.87 -3.54
N SER A 185 4.75 18.98 -4.25
CA SER A 185 5.75 20.01 -4.52
C SER A 185 6.11 20.84 -3.29
N GLY A 186 5.17 21.04 -2.36
CA GLY A 186 5.42 21.62 -1.04
C GLY A 186 6.47 20.83 -0.26
N PHE A 187 6.37 19.50 -0.29
CA PHE A 187 7.40 18.63 0.29
C PHE A 187 8.73 18.77 -0.47
N GLY A 188 8.67 18.82 -1.80
CA GLY A 188 9.85 18.96 -2.65
C GLY A 188 10.64 20.26 -2.43
N VAL A 189 9.97 21.40 -2.19
CA VAL A 189 10.69 22.66 -1.91
C VAL A 189 11.46 22.58 -0.59
N MET A 190 10.94 21.89 0.43
CA MET A 190 11.65 21.68 1.70
C MET A 190 12.91 20.82 1.53
N CYS A 191 12.99 19.98 0.49
CA CYS A 191 14.18 19.20 0.19
C CYS A 191 15.34 20.04 -0.37
N ILE A 192 15.07 21.25 -0.90
CA ILE A 192 16.12 22.10 -1.49
C ILE A 192 17.15 22.58 -0.46
N PRO A 193 16.76 23.17 0.69
CA PRO A 193 17.69 23.45 1.78
C PRO A 193 18.51 22.24 2.21
N ILE A 194 17.89 21.05 2.33
CA ILE A 194 18.58 19.81 2.70
C ILE A 194 19.70 19.49 1.70
N GLY A 195 19.42 19.56 0.40
CA GLY A 195 20.43 19.32 -0.64
C GLY A 195 21.59 20.33 -0.62
N ILE A 196 21.33 21.57 -0.18
CA ILE A 196 22.39 22.58 0.02
C ILE A 196 23.25 22.24 1.24
N GLU A 197 22.63 21.92 2.38
CA GLU A 197 23.34 21.62 3.63
C GLU A 197 24.19 20.34 3.53
N HIS A 198 23.73 19.34 2.78
CA HIS A 198 24.53 18.14 2.45
C HIS A 198 25.56 18.38 1.33
N GLY A 199 25.56 19.56 0.69
CA GLY A 199 26.49 19.90 -0.40
C GLY A 199 26.25 19.14 -1.71
N TRP A 200 25.06 18.55 -1.91
CA TRP A 200 24.69 17.92 -3.19
C TRP A 200 24.47 18.95 -4.30
N ILE A 201 24.00 20.14 -3.91
CA ILE A 201 23.84 21.31 -4.77
C ILE A 201 24.43 22.53 -4.07
N THR A 202 24.83 23.52 -4.86
CA THR A 202 25.23 24.84 -4.32
C THR A 202 24.00 25.63 -3.89
N ARG A 203 24.20 26.59 -2.97
CA ARG A 203 23.12 27.48 -2.54
C ARG A 203 22.56 28.30 -3.69
N GLU A 204 23.43 28.72 -4.62
CA GLU A 204 23.07 29.46 -5.82
C GLU A 204 22.16 28.63 -6.73
N GLN A 205 22.47 27.35 -6.95
CA GLN A 205 21.61 26.43 -7.69
C GLN A 205 20.25 26.27 -7.01
N GLY A 206 20.22 26.06 -5.70
CA GLY A 206 18.98 25.93 -4.96
C GLY A 206 18.12 27.19 -4.99
N ALA A 207 18.73 28.38 -4.83
CA ALA A 207 18.03 29.66 -4.93
C ALA A 207 17.40 29.85 -6.32
N GLN A 208 18.12 29.53 -7.39
CA GLN A 208 17.59 29.60 -8.76
C GLN A 208 16.41 28.65 -8.98
N GLN A 209 16.48 27.42 -8.44
CA GLN A 209 15.37 26.47 -8.52
C GLN A 209 14.14 26.96 -7.76
N ILE A 210 14.31 27.49 -6.54
CA ILE A 210 13.19 28.06 -5.78
C ILE A 210 12.60 29.27 -6.52
N LEU A 211 13.43 30.18 -7.03
CA LEU A 211 12.96 31.34 -7.80
C LEU A 211 12.12 30.91 -9.01
N LYS A 212 12.56 29.89 -9.75
CA LYS A 212 11.81 29.30 -10.85
C LYS A 212 10.44 28.78 -10.40
N ILE A 213 10.40 28.03 -9.29
CA ILE A 213 9.17 27.46 -8.72
C ILE A 213 8.19 28.56 -8.33
N VAL A 214 8.61 29.54 -7.53
CA VAL A 214 7.72 30.61 -7.05
C VAL A 214 7.29 31.56 -8.16
N THR A 215 8.11 31.73 -9.20
CA THR A 215 7.74 32.45 -10.42
C THR A 215 6.65 31.70 -11.18
N PHE A 216 6.80 30.39 -11.37
CA PHE A 216 5.75 29.58 -12.02
C PHE A 216 4.44 29.61 -11.22
N LEU A 217 4.50 29.43 -9.90
CA LEU A 217 3.33 29.43 -9.02
C LEU A 217 2.59 30.77 -9.00
N GLY A 218 3.31 31.89 -9.10
CA GLY A 218 2.72 33.23 -9.07
C GLY A 218 2.26 33.77 -10.42
N GLU A 219 2.90 33.35 -11.52
CA GLU A 219 2.69 33.97 -12.83
C GLU A 219 2.02 33.06 -13.87
N LYS A 220 2.07 31.73 -13.68
CA LYS A 220 1.53 30.76 -14.66
C LYS A 220 0.50 29.80 -14.08
N ALA A 221 0.71 29.35 -12.85
CA ALA A 221 -0.19 28.40 -12.21
C ALA A 221 -1.57 29.02 -12.00
N GLN A 222 -2.60 28.33 -12.47
CA GLN A 222 -3.98 28.70 -12.23
C GLN A 222 -4.29 28.61 -10.73
N ARG A 223 -4.96 29.65 -10.23
CA ARG A 223 -5.37 29.78 -8.82
C ARG A 223 -6.84 30.17 -8.75
N PHE A 224 -7.48 29.77 -7.66
CA PHE A 224 -8.88 30.02 -7.36
C PHE A 224 -8.97 30.56 -5.94
N HIS A 225 -9.35 31.84 -5.78
CA HIS A 225 -9.31 32.52 -4.46
C HIS A 225 -7.94 32.38 -3.77
N GLY A 226 -6.87 32.53 -4.57
CA GLY A 226 -5.49 32.38 -4.13
C GLY A 226 -5.04 30.94 -3.83
N ALA A 227 -5.93 29.96 -3.70
CA ALA A 227 -5.55 28.56 -3.56
C ALA A 227 -5.22 27.92 -4.91
N TRP A 228 -4.35 26.92 -4.91
CA TRP A 228 -4.04 26.13 -6.11
C TRP A 228 -4.91 24.86 -6.16
N PRO A 229 -5.08 24.26 -7.35
CA PRO A 229 -5.67 22.92 -7.46
C PRO A 229 -4.71 21.84 -6.97
N HIS A 230 -5.24 20.63 -6.79
CA HIS A 230 -4.44 19.44 -6.48
C HIS A 230 -3.38 19.18 -7.56
N TRP A 231 -3.78 19.15 -8.83
CA TRP A 231 -2.90 18.93 -9.98
C TRP A 231 -2.89 20.10 -10.96
N LEU A 232 -1.70 20.37 -11.49
CA LEU A 232 -1.46 21.27 -12.59
C LEU A 232 -0.79 20.55 -13.75
N ASP A 233 -0.97 21.08 -14.96
CA ASP A 233 -0.05 20.84 -16.05
C ASP A 233 1.21 21.69 -15.84
N GLY A 234 2.34 21.05 -15.56
CA GLY A 234 3.62 21.70 -15.23
C GLY A 234 4.25 22.48 -16.37
N GLN A 235 3.72 22.38 -17.60
CA GLN A 235 4.16 23.15 -18.76
C GLN A 235 3.41 24.48 -18.86
N SER A 236 2.09 24.42 -18.79
CA SER A 236 1.19 25.55 -19.02
C SER A 236 0.74 26.27 -17.75
N GLY A 237 0.67 25.55 -16.62
CA GLY A 237 0.07 26.03 -15.38
C GLY A 237 -1.45 25.88 -15.33
N ALA A 238 -2.08 25.22 -16.31
CA ALA A 238 -3.52 24.96 -16.29
C ALA A 238 -3.89 23.88 -15.26
N VAL A 239 -5.08 24.01 -14.64
CA VAL A 239 -5.64 22.97 -13.77
C VAL A 239 -5.80 21.64 -14.50
N LYS A 240 -5.47 20.54 -13.82
CA LYS A 240 -5.84 19.18 -14.24
C LYS A 240 -6.78 18.62 -13.19
N ALA A 241 -8.04 18.37 -13.59
CA ALA A 241 -9.04 17.86 -12.66
C ALA A 241 -8.60 16.52 -12.05
N PHE A 242 -8.61 16.41 -10.72
CA PHE A 242 -8.31 15.18 -9.99
C PHE A 242 -9.48 14.20 -10.05
N SER A 243 -10.70 14.74 -10.04
CA SER A 243 -11.95 13.99 -10.25
C SER A 243 -12.99 14.86 -10.97
N THR A 244 -14.18 14.32 -11.23
CA THR A 244 -15.23 15.02 -11.99
C THR A 244 -15.65 16.38 -11.40
N TYR A 245 -15.61 16.55 -10.08
CA TYR A 245 -16.02 17.80 -9.40
C TYR A 245 -14.85 18.51 -8.72
N ASP A 246 -13.63 18.01 -8.93
CA ASP A 246 -12.41 18.53 -8.34
C ASP A 246 -11.49 19.06 -9.45
N ASP A 247 -11.90 20.21 -9.99
CA ASP A 247 -11.25 20.96 -11.07
C ASP A 247 -10.94 22.41 -10.66
N GLY A 248 -10.93 22.67 -9.36
CA GLY A 248 -10.75 24.00 -8.76
C GLY A 248 -9.71 24.00 -7.66
N ALA A 249 -9.88 24.82 -6.63
CA ALA A 249 -8.99 24.86 -5.48
C ALA A 249 -9.05 23.58 -4.65
N ASP A 250 -7.88 23.14 -4.20
CA ASP A 250 -7.68 22.19 -3.10
C ASP A 250 -6.92 22.92 -1.98
N LEU A 251 -7.60 23.16 -0.85
CA LEU A 251 -7.06 23.94 0.26
C LEU A 251 -6.03 23.16 1.07
N VAL A 252 -6.12 21.83 1.13
CA VAL A 252 -5.17 20.99 1.88
C VAL A 252 -3.86 20.90 1.12
N GLU A 253 -3.90 20.66 -0.19
CA GLU A 253 -2.70 20.68 -1.04
C GLU A 253 -2.04 22.07 -1.04
N THR A 254 -2.86 23.13 -1.09
CA THR A 254 -2.37 24.52 -0.93
C THR A 254 -1.66 24.72 0.41
N ALA A 255 -2.19 24.18 1.51
CA ALA A 255 -1.58 24.29 2.82
C ALA A 255 -0.20 23.61 2.88
N PHE A 256 -0.06 22.41 2.33
CA PHE A 256 1.24 21.71 2.23
C PHE A 256 2.26 22.50 1.40
N MET A 257 1.83 23.12 0.29
CA MET A 257 2.69 24.02 -0.48
C MET A 257 3.14 25.23 0.33
N ILE A 258 2.21 25.92 0.99
CA ILE A 258 2.52 27.10 1.81
C ILE A 258 3.45 26.75 2.97
N GLU A 259 3.25 25.61 3.64
CA GLU A 259 4.14 25.13 4.70
C GLU A 259 5.59 25.05 4.18
N GLY A 260 5.78 24.44 3.00
CA GLY A 260 7.08 24.35 2.34
C GLY A 260 7.65 25.70 1.93
N LEU A 261 6.82 26.58 1.36
CA LEU A 261 7.26 27.91 0.93
C LEU A 261 7.70 28.78 2.13
N LEU A 262 6.97 28.77 3.24
CA LEU A 262 7.35 29.51 4.44
C LEU A 262 8.66 28.99 5.03
N ALA A 263 8.88 27.67 5.05
CA ALA A 263 10.15 27.10 5.49
C ALA A 263 11.34 27.58 4.62
N VAL A 264 11.22 27.54 3.29
CA VAL A 264 12.32 27.99 2.41
C VAL A 264 12.49 29.52 2.42
N LYS A 265 11.43 30.29 2.64
CA LYS A 265 11.51 31.75 2.80
C LYS A 265 12.42 32.13 3.96
N GLU A 266 12.32 31.43 5.09
CA GLU A 266 13.18 31.68 6.25
C GLU A 266 14.62 31.20 6.03
N TYR A 267 14.81 30.12 5.25
CA TYR A 267 16.15 29.62 4.91
C TYR A 267 16.93 30.52 3.94
N PHE A 268 16.26 31.06 2.91
CA PHE A 268 16.84 32.01 1.95
C PHE A 268 16.82 33.44 2.48
N SER A 269 17.63 33.71 3.51
CA SER A 269 17.66 34.95 4.30
C SER A 269 18.80 35.92 3.98
N LYS A 270 19.67 35.63 2.99
CA LYS A 270 20.78 36.52 2.64
C LYS A 270 20.29 37.83 2.01
N GLU A 271 21.09 38.88 2.20
CA GLU A 271 20.91 40.19 1.59
C GLU A 271 21.46 40.21 0.15
N ASP A 272 20.89 39.38 -0.72
CA ASP A 272 21.13 39.42 -2.16
C ASP A 272 19.82 39.51 -2.95
N ALA A 273 19.92 39.90 -4.22
CA ALA A 273 18.76 40.18 -5.06
C ALA A 273 17.86 38.96 -5.30
N ILE A 274 18.45 37.76 -5.47
CA ILE A 274 17.69 36.54 -5.77
C ILE A 274 16.93 36.10 -4.52
N GLU A 275 17.60 36.01 -3.38
CA GLU A 275 16.96 35.60 -2.13
C GLU A 275 15.91 36.64 -1.68
N SER A 276 16.15 37.93 -1.90
CA SER A 276 15.16 38.98 -1.63
C SER A 276 13.91 38.84 -2.51
N GLU A 277 14.08 38.48 -3.79
CA GLU A 277 12.97 38.22 -4.70
C GLU A 277 12.19 36.96 -4.30
N ILE A 278 12.88 35.88 -3.94
CA ILE A 278 12.27 34.65 -3.42
C ILE A 278 11.38 34.98 -2.22
N ARG A 279 11.93 35.66 -1.20
CA ARG A 279 11.17 36.00 0.02
C ARG A 279 9.95 36.86 -0.30
N SER A 280 10.09 37.84 -1.20
CA SER A 280 8.99 38.73 -1.59
C SER A 280 7.88 38.00 -2.34
N ARG A 281 8.24 37.11 -3.27
CA ARG A 281 7.27 36.29 -4.02
C ARG A 281 6.53 35.33 -3.12
N ILE A 282 7.23 34.64 -2.22
CA ILE A 282 6.61 33.73 -1.26
C ILE A 282 5.66 34.50 -0.33
N GLN A 283 6.09 35.65 0.19
CA GLN A 283 5.24 36.48 1.04
C GLN A 283 3.93 36.84 0.33
N ARG A 284 4.01 37.28 -0.93
CA ARG A 284 2.83 37.60 -1.73
C ARG A 284 1.94 36.37 -1.95
N LEU A 285 2.52 35.24 -2.37
CA LEU A 285 1.77 34.01 -2.61
C LEU A 285 0.98 33.57 -1.38
N TRP A 286 1.61 33.63 -0.20
CA TRP A 286 1.01 33.35 1.09
C TRP A 286 -0.14 34.31 1.44
N GLU A 287 0.10 35.62 1.31
CA GLU A 287 -0.88 36.67 1.62
C GLU A 287 -2.10 36.66 0.69
N GLU A 288 -1.95 36.13 -0.51
CA GLU A 288 -3.03 36.06 -1.51
C GLU A 288 -3.96 34.86 -1.31
N VAL A 289 -3.64 33.88 -0.45
CA VAL A 289 -4.56 32.75 -0.20
C VAL A 289 -5.75 33.22 0.64
N GLU A 290 -6.95 33.20 0.07
CA GLU A 290 -8.18 33.66 0.72
C GLU A 290 -8.76 32.58 1.64
N TRP A 291 -8.09 32.21 2.74
CA TRP A 291 -8.54 31.13 3.63
C TRP A 291 -10.00 31.27 4.10
N THR A 292 -10.44 32.50 4.35
CA THR A 292 -11.82 32.79 4.78
C THR A 292 -12.88 32.53 3.70
N TRP A 293 -12.52 32.52 2.41
CA TRP A 293 -13.40 32.11 1.31
C TRP A 293 -13.88 30.66 1.50
N PHE A 294 -12.96 29.80 1.94
CA PHE A 294 -13.19 28.37 2.16
C PHE A 294 -14.07 28.04 3.36
N GLN A 295 -14.61 29.06 4.04
CA GLN A 295 -15.68 28.90 5.02
C GLN A 295 -17.07 28.77 4.39
N ASN A 296 -17.19 28.87 3.06
CA ASN A 296 -18.46 28.75 2.33
C ASN A 296 -19.58 29.59 2.98
N GLY A 297 -19.42 30.92 2.90
CA GLY A 297 -20.38 31.87 3.48
C GLY A 297 -20.23 32.06 4.99
N GLY A 298 -19.01 31.96 5.52
CA GLY A 298 -18.70 32.24 6.94
C GLY A 298 -19.12 31.14 7.91
N GLN A 299 -19.22 29.89 7.45
CA GLN A 299 -19.40 28.76 8.36
C GLN A 299 -18.14 28.58 9.21
N LYS A 300 -18.33 28.05 10.43
CA LYS A 300 -17.24 27.80 11.37
C LYS A 300 -16.47 26.53 11.07
N LYS A 301 -16.04 26.36 9.82
CA LYS A 301 -15.26 25.24 9.30
C LYS A 301 -14.68 25.60 7.95
N LEU A 302 -13.55 24.98 7.60
CA LEU A 302 -12.98 25.06 6.26
C LEU A 302 -13.46 23.89 5.40
N PHE A 303 -13.71 24.17 4.12
CA PHE A 303 -14.00 23.19 3.09
C PHE A 303 -12.75 22.91 2.28
N TRP A 304 -12.53 21.64 1.97
CA TRP A 304 -11.35 21.17 1.26
C TRP A 304 -11.30 21.70 -0.17
N HIS A 305 -12.44 21.74 -0.86
CA HIS A 305 -12.49 22.08 -2.29
C HIS A 305 -13.47 23.20 -2.61
N TRP A 306 -13.15 23.97 -3.65
CA TRP A 306 -14.06 24.89 -4.33
C TRP A 306 -13.79 24.90 -5.83
N SER A 307 -14.83 24.91 -6.65
CA SER A 307 -14.72 24.94 -8.12
C SER A 307 -15.48 26.13 -8.72
N GLU A 308 -14.92 26.75 -9.76
CA GLU A 308 -15.63 27.78 -10.54
C GLU A 308 -16.83 27.18 -11.30
N ASN A 309 -16.69 25.94 -11.77
CA ASN A 309 -17.72 25.23 -12.54
C ASN A 309 -18.79 24.58 -11.64
N TYR A 310 -18.41 24.13 -10.44
CA TYR A 310 -19.25 23.31 -9.57
C TYR A 310 -19.51 23.90 -8.17
N GLY A 311 -18.92 25.06 -7.85
CA GLY A 311 -19.01 25.67 -6.53
C GLY A 311 -18.56 24.70 -5.43
N TRP A 312 -19.41 24.53 -4.43
CA TRP A 312 -19.16 23.68 -3.25
C TRP A 312 -19.59 22.22 -3.43
N LYS A 313 -19.74 21.73 -4.66
CA LYS A 313 -20.34 20.40 -4.92
C LYS A 313 -19.58 19.23 -4.31
N MET A 314 -18.26 19.31 -4.17
CA MET A 314 -17.47 18.33 -3.42
C MET A 314 -17.91 18.24 -1.95
N ASN A 315 -18.36 19.35 -1.37
CA ASN A 315 -18.99 19.45 -0.06
C ASN A 315 -18.26 18.65 1.04
N MET A 316 -16.93 18.83 1.13
CA MET A 316 -16.07 18.11 2.05
C MET A 316 -15.47 19.06 3.08
N PRO A 317 -16.08 19.20 4.27
CA PRO A 317 -15.46 19.87 5.40
C PRO A 317 -14.17 19.18 5.83
N ILE A 318 -13.16 19.97 6.22
CA ILE A 318 -11.95 19.46 6.84
C ILE A 318 -12.21 19.37 8.35
N SER A 319 -12.39 18.15 8.87
CA SER A 319 -12.61 17.89 10.29
C SER A 319 -11.67 16.80 10.80
N GLY A 320 -11.00 17.08 11.91
CA GLY A 320 -9.97 16.22 12.48
C GLY A 320 -10.52 15.01 13.25
N TRP A 321 -9.69 14.01 13.52
CA TRP A 321 -8.25 13.96 13.24
C TRP A 321 -7.94 13.38 11.84
N ASN A 322 -7.14 14.09 11.04
CA ASN A 322 -6.58 13.62 9.77
C ASN A 322 -5.30 14.41 9.40
N GLU A 323 -4.80 14.31 8.17
CA GLU A 323 -3.60 14.98 7.67
C GLU A 323 -3.70 16.51 7.53
N GLY A 324 -4.91 17.08 7.66
CA GLY A 324 -5.21 18.48 7.32
C GLY A 324 -5.04 19.50 8.46
N LEU A 325 -4.32 19.17 9.53
CA LEU A 325 -4.11 20.08 10.67
C LEU A 325 -3.48 21.41 10.23
N ILE A 326 -2.40 21.34 9.42
CA ILE A 326 -1.64 22.50 8.99
C ILE A 326 -2.49 23.51 8.21
N THR A 327 -3.54 23.04 7.53
CA THR A 327 -4.52 23.90 6.84
C THR A 327 -5.17 24.89 7.78
N TYR A 328 -5.60 24.45 8.97
CA TYR A 328 -6.20 25.35 9.96
C TYR A 328 -5.16 26.24 10.65
N ILE A 329 -3.96 25.72 10.93
CA ILE A 329 -2.88 26.49 11.53
C ILE A 329 -2.47 27.64 10.60
N LEU A 330 -2.29 27.37 9.31
CA LEU A 330 -1.98 28.39 8.32
C LEU A 330 -3.16 29.35 8.13
N ALA A 331 -4.39 28.85 8.02
CA ALA A 331 -5.55 29.74 7.94
C ALA A 331 -5.63 30.71 9.14
N ALA A 332 -5.27 30.28 10.35
CA ALA A 332 -5.23 31.13 11.54
C ALA A 332 -3.99 32.06 11.60
N ALA A 333 -2.90 31.69 10.92
CA ALA A 333 -1.67 32.48 10.85
C ALA A 333 -1.68 33.52 9.71
N SER A 334 -2.64 33.44 8.78
CA SER A 334 -2.73 34.35 7.63
C SER A 334 -2.84 35.81 8.06
N PRO A 335 -1.98 36.71 7.58
CA PRO A 335 -2.03 38.13 7.94
C PRO A 335 -3.13 38.91 7.19
N THR A 336 -3.74 38.31 6.16
CA THR A 336 -4.69 38.96 5.24
C THR A 336 -6.07 38.33 5.29
N TYR A 337 -6.15 37.01 5.40
CA TYR A 337 -7.40 36.25 5.42
C TYR A 337 -7.42 35.28 6.61
N SER A 338 -7.11 35.79 7.81
CA SER A 338 -7.15 34.98 9.04
C SER A 338 -8.54 34.44 9.32
N ILE A 339 -8.64 33.17 9.69
CA ILE A 339 -9.86 32.63 10.30
C ILE A 339 -9.96 33.01 11.78
N GLU A 340 -11.19 33.03 12.28
CA GLU A 340 -11.45 33.17 13.72
C GLU A 340 -11.21 31.86 14.46
N LYS A 341 -10.95 31.94 15.76
CA LYS A 341 -10.66 30.77 16.61
C LYS A 341 -11.79 29.73 16.58
N ASP A 342 -13.05 30.17 16.50
CA ASP A 342 -14.20 29.27 16.53
C ASP A 342 -14.29 28.38 15.28
N VAL A 343 -13.70 28.79 14.16
CA VAL A 343 -13.57 27.97 12.94
C VAL A 343 -12.74 26.71 13.21
N TYR A 344 -11.65 26.85 13.98
CA TYR A 344 -10.85 25.70 14.43
C TYR A 344 -11.62 24.86 15.47
N ASP A 345 -12.19 25.49 16.48
CA ASP A 345 -12.85 24.79 17.58
C ASP A 345 -14.08 23.98 17.11
N ASP A 346 -14.90 24.56 16.22
CA ASP A 346 -16.14 23.95 15.73
C ASP A 346 -15.90 23.09 14.49
N GLY A 347 -14.99 23.50 13.59
CA GLY A 347 -14.73 22.83 12.31
C GLY A 347 -13.71 21.71 12.42
N TRP A 348 -12.46 22.06 12.77
CA TRP A 348 -11.38 21.09 12.89
C TRP A 348 -11.64 20.14 14.06
N ALA A 349 -11.82 20.70 15.25
CA ALA A 349 -11.95 19.91 16.46
C ALA A 349 -13.39 19.41 16.72
N ASN A 350 -14.29 19.63 15.77
CA ASN A 350 -15.65 19.10 15.77
C ASN A 350 -16.42 19.42 17.08
N GLY A 351 -16.33 20.66 17.56
CA GLY A 351 -16.94 21.09 18.82
C GLY A 351 -16.37 20.36 20.05
N GLY A 352 -15.10 19.99 20.00
CA GLY A 352 -14.38 19.25 21.04
C GLY A 352 -14.55 17.73 21.01
N LYS A 353 -15.04 17.17 19.91
CA LYS A 353 -15.23 15.72 19.71
C LYS A 353 -14.13 15.09 18.84
N ILE A 354 -13.01 15.76 18.68
CA ILE A 354 -11.86 15.23 17.93
C ILE A 354 -11.43 13.87 18.49
N THR A 355 -11.18 12.92 17.59
CA THR A 355 -10.77 11.56 17.95
C THR A 355 -9.47 11.21 17.26
N PHE A 356 -8.41 10.99 18.04
CA PHE A 356 -7.12 10.53 17.53
C PHE A 356 -7.17 9.00 17.38
N ASN A 357 -7.37 8.53 16.14
CA ASN A 357 -7.35 7.10 15.84
C ASN A 357 -5.93 6.67 15.43
N PRO A 358 -5.19 5.93 16.28
CA PRO A 358 -3.83 5.48 15.95
C PRO A 358 -3.81 4.34 14.92
N LYS A 359 -4.97 3.88 14.46
CA LYS A 359 -5.14 2.94 13.34
C LYS A 359 -5.43 3.64 12.01
N SER A 360 -5.19 4.94 11.91
CA SER A 360 -5.26 5.67 10.65
C SER A 360 -3.99 5.45 9.82
N PRO A 361 -3.98 5.78 8.50
CA PRO A 361 -2.75 5.76 7.71
C PRO A 361 -1.63 6.59 8.34
N MET A 362 -0.39 6.10 8.33
CA MET A 362 0.74 6.74 9.01
C MET A 362 0.98 8.19 8.58
N PHE A 363 0.71 8.54 7.32
CA PHE A 363 0.99 9.89 6.82
C PHE A 363 0.25 11.02 7.55
N PHE A 364 -0.80 10.72 8.32
CA PHE A 364 -1.46 11.71 9.20
C PHE A 364 -0.51 12.26 10.27
N ALA A 365 0.47 11.45 10.71
CA ALA A 365 1.52 11.87 11.63
C ALA A 365 2.74 12.50 10.93
N HIS A 366 2.68 12.71 9.60
CA HIS A 366 3.79 13.25 8.80
C HIS A 366 3.47 14.63 8.21
N TYR A 367 2.45 14.73 7.35
CA TYR A 367 2.35 15.84 6.39
C TYR A 367 2.23 17.21 7.04
N SER A 368 1.39 17.34 8.08
CA SER A 368 1.23 18.59 8.84
C SER A 368 2.40 18.92 9.77
N PHE A 369 3.46 18.10 9.81
CA PHE A 369 4.54 18.17 10.79
C PHE A 369 5.93 18.23 10.16
N LEU A 370 6.01 18.58 8.88
CA LEU A 370 7.30 18.71 8.18
C LEU A 370 7.99 20.04 8.55
N GLY A 371 7.21 21.12 8.67
CA GLY A 371 7.64 22.42 9.19
C GLY A 371 7.13 22.72 10.60
N LEU A 372 5.89 22.31 10.93
CA LEU A 372 5.33 22.48 12.28
C LEU A 372 5.94 21.46 13.26
N ASP A 373 6.72 21.92 14.23
CA ASP A 373 7.45 21.04 15.17
C ASP A 373 6.52 20.45 16.26
N PRO A 374 6.16 19.15 16.20
CA PRO A 374 5.24 18.55 17.17
C PRO A 374 5.83 18.46 18.59
N ARG A 375 7.16 18.48 18.74
CA ARG A 375 7.84 18.37 20.05
C ARG A 375 7.63 19.58 20.96
N LYS A 376 7.07 20.66 20.41
CA LYS A 376 6.82 21.94 21.09
C LYS A 376 5.35 22.35 21.00
N LEU A 377 4.47 21.42 20.61
CA LEU A 377 3.11 21.72 20.26
C LEU A 377 2.15 20.98 21.18
N GLU A 378 1.38 21.75 21.93
CA GLU A 378 0.28 21.30 22.76
C GLU A 378 -0.88 22.30 22.61
N ASP A 379 -2.11 21.80 22.54
CA ASP A 379 -3.30 22.63 22.70
C ASP A 379 -4.30 21.93 23.65
N LYS A 380 -5.51 22.49 23.77
CA LYS A 380 -6.54 21.92 24.66
C LYS A 380 -7.00 20.50 24.30
N TYR A 381 -6.63 19.98 23.13
CA TYR A 381 -7.01 18.66 22.63
C TYR A 381 -5.92 17.61 22.83
N GLY A 382 -4.64 18.00 22.93
CA GLY A 382 -3.56 17.10 23.31
C GLY A 382 -2.16 17.61 23.03
N ASP A 383 -1.18 16.81 23.44
CA ASP A 383 0.23 16.92 23.08
C ASP A 383 0.46 16.21 21.74
N TYR A 384 0.92 16.96 20.73
CA TYR A 384 1.02 16.46 19.36
C TYR A 384 2.22 15.54 19.14
N TRP A 385 3.26 15.61 19.98
CA TRP A 385 4.34 14.63 19.97
C TRP A 385 3.85 13.27 20.47
N ASP A 386 3.11 13.26 21.58
CA ASP A 386 2.54 12.04 22.15
C ASP A 386 1.50 11.42 21.20
N ILE A 387 0.66 12.23 20.56
CA ILE A 387 -0.31 11.78 19.55
C ILE A 387 0.42 11.09 18.38
N ASN A 388 1.42 11.74 17.80
CA ASN A 388 2.12 11.23 16.62
C ASN A 388 2.95 9.99 16.94
N THR A 389 3.66 9.98 18.08
CA THR A 389 4.47 8.82 18.49
C THR A 389 3.60 7.63 18.89
N THR A 390 2.43 7.85 19.50
CA THR A 390 1.44 6.80 19.79
C THR A 390 0.89 6.20 18.49
N HIS A 391 0.59 7.03 17.50
CA HIS A 391 0.17 6.57 16.17
C HIS A 391 1.26 5.71 15.52
N ALA A 392 2.50 6.20 15.47
CA ALA A 392 3.63 5.46 14.91
C ALA A 392 3.84 4.09 15.59
N LEU A 393 3.78 4.07 16.93
CA LEU A 393 3.95 2.86 17.73
C LEU A 393 2.80 1.86 17.51
N ALA A 394 1.55 2.32 17.37
CA ALA A 394 0.42 1.43 17.11
C ALA A 394 0.54 0.72 15.76
N ASN A 395 0.95 1.44 14.72
CA ASN A 395 1.20 0.87 13.39
C ASN A 395 2.38 -0.12 13.41
N TYR A 396 3.49 0.22 14.07
CA TYR A 396 4.61 -0.69 14.30
C TYR A 396 4.14 -1.97 15.02
N ASN A 397 3.41 -1.84 16.13
CA ASN A 397 2.95 -2.98 16.92
C ASN A 397 2.00 -3.89 16.13
N TYR A 398 1.13 -3.31 15.29
CA TYR A 398 0.28 -4.08 14.39
C TYR A 398 1.12 -4.93 13.44
N CYS A 399 2.09 -4.32 12.74
CA CYS A 399 2.97 -5.03 11.82
C CYS A 399 3.84 -6.08 12.52
N ALA A 400 4.48 -5.72 13.63
CA ALA A 400 5.38 -6.59 14.38
C ALA A 400 4.65 -7.81 14.99
N SER A 401 3.38 -7.67 15.36
CA SER A 401 2.56 -8.77 15.89
C SER A 401 1.96 -9.69 14.82
N SER A 402 2.12 -9.35 13.54
CA SER A 402 1.53 -10.08 12.39
C SER A 402 2.21 -11.43 12.07
N LYS A 403 3.18 -11.87 12.88
CA LYS A 403 3.88 -13.18 12.77
C LYS A 403 4.32 -13.58 11.35
N GLY A 404 4.87 -12.65 10.57
CA GLY A 404 5.41 -12.94 9.23
C GLY A 404 4.35 -13.00 8.12
N ASP A 405 3.09 -12.65 8.39
CA ASP A 405 2.05 -12.55 7.38
C ASP A 405 2.49 -11.57 6.28
N ASN A 406 2.77 -12.09 5.09
CA ASN A 406 3.32 -11.34 3.94
C ASN A 406 4.61 -10.56 4.23
N GLY A 407 5.44 -11.02 5.18
CA GLY A 407 6.73 -10.41 5.52
C GLY A 407 6.71 -9.39 6.66
N TYR A 408 5.53 -9.08 7.22
CA TYR A 408 5.38 -8.12 8.31
C TYR A 408 6.12 -8.59 9.57
N SER A 409 6.93 -7.70 10.15
CA SER A 409 7.77 -7.99 11.31
C SER A 409 8.23 -6.70 12.00
N SER A 410 9.00 -6.83 13.10
CA SER A 410 9.69 -5.69 13.71
C SER A 410 10.71 -5.00 12.78
N SER A 411 11.12 -5.67 11.70
CA SER A 411 12.06 -5.15 10.70
C SER A 411 11.39 -4.75 9.38
N CYS A 412 10.10 -5.04 9.20
CA CYS A 412 9.33 -4.69 8.01
C CYS A 412 7.92 -4.28 8.43
N TRP A 413 7.72 -2.98 8.54
CA TRP A 413 6.50 -2.35 9.04
C TRP A 413 6.29 -0.98 8.37
N GLY A 414 5.10 -0.41 8.54
CA GLY A 414 4.73 0.89 8.00
C GLY A 414 3.55 0.78 7.05
N LEU A 415 2.34 0.96 7.58
CA LEU A 415 1.10 1.02 6.80
C LEU A 415 0.70 2.47 6.56
N THR A 416 0.56 2.84 5.29
CA THR A 416 0.09 4.16 4.86
C THR A 416 -0.59 4.07 3.50
N ALA A 417 -1.22 5.16 3.06
CA ALA A 417 -1.80 5.21 1.72
C ALA A 417 -0.68 5.13 0.66
N SER A 418 -0.80 4.19 -0.29
CA SER A 418 0.19 3.99 -1.35
C SER A 418 -0.38 3.21 -2.54
N ASP A 419 0.41 3.17 -3.62
CA ASP A 419 0.22 2.19 -4.67
C ASP A 419 0.38 0.75 -4.10
N TYR A 420 -0.35 -0.19 -4.70
CA TYR A 420 -0.22 -1.63 -4.49
C TYR A 420 -0.50 -2.35 -5.82
N TYR A 421 -0.27 -3.66 -5.88
CA TYR A 421 -0.29 -4.42 -7.14
C TYR A 421 -1.61 -4.39 -7.95
N LYS A 422 -2.72 -3.86 -7.40
CA LYS A 422 -4.01 -3.68 -8.11
C LYS A 422 -4.48 -2.22 -8.22
N GLY A 423 -3.65 -1.24 -7.86
CA GLY A 423 -4.00 0.18 -7.94
C GLY A 423 -3.50 0.96 -6.73
N TYR A 424 -4.37 1.76 -6.12
CA TYR A 424 -4.06 2.58 -4.94
C TYR A 424 -4.97 2.22 -3.77
N THR A 425 -4.46 2.25 -2.54
CA THR A 425 -5.26 1.99 -1.34
C THR A 425 -4.78 2.80 -0.15
N ALA A 426 -5.69 3.19 0.73
CA ALA A 426 -5.39 3.83 2.01
C ALA A 426 -5.12 2.76 3.08
N SER A 427 -3.93 2.15 3.06
CA SER A 427 -3.56 1.15 4.07
C SER A 427 -3.32 1.83 5.43
N SER A 428 -3.71 1.16 6.51
CA SER A 428 -3.75 1.72 7.86
C SER A 428 -3.54 0.66 8.93
#